data_AF-S7QGS1-F1
#
_entry.id   AF-S7QGS1-F1
#
_cell.length_a   1.000
_cell.length_b   1.000
_cell.length_c   1.000
_cell.angle_alpha   90.00
_cell.angle_beta   90.00
_cell.angle_gamma   90.00
#
_symmetry.space_group_name_H-M   'P 1'
#
loop_
_entity.id
_entity.type
_entity.pdbx_description
1 polymer ?
#
loop_
_entity_poly.entity_id
_entity_poly.type
_entity_poly.pdbx_seq_one_letter_code
_entity_poly.pdbx_strand_id
1 'polypeptide(L)'
;MALTRLALAPAALRREELEALFLPYDLKRLEMYSRNMVDYHLIMDMIPAISRMYFLNQLGDLALSAAQSALLLGVGLQHKSVDQLEKEIELPAGQLMGLFNRIIRKVVKVPLAEGGVVVHLE
;
A
#
# COMPACT_ATOMS: atom_id res chain seq x y z
N MET A 1 13.90 38.80 -4.08
CA MET A 1 13.36 37.78 -5.00
C MET A 1 13.58 36.41 -4.38
N ALA A 2 12.66 35.99 -3.51
CA ALA A 2 12.70 34.64 -2.95
C ALA A 2 12.34 33.66 -4.07
N LEU A 3 13.32 32.85 -4.47
CA LEU A 3 13.08 31.67 -5.30
C LEU A 3 12.32 30.69 -4.42
N THR A 4 10.99 30.79 -4.42
CA THR A 4 10.13 29.76 -3.85
C THR A 4 10.42 28.49 -4.62
N ARG A 5 11.18 27.58 -4.00
CA ARG A 5 11.27 26.19 -4.42
C ARG A 5 9.85 25.73 -4.66
N LEU A 6 9.52 25.45 -5.92
CA LEU A 6 8.37 24.64 -6.26
C LEU A 6 8.68 23.24 -5.71
N ALA A 7 8.48 23.06 -4.41
CA ALA A 7 8.34 21.72 -3.87
C ALA A 7 7.09 21.20 -4.57
N LEU A 8 7.29 20.37 -5.61
CA LEU A 8 6.25 19.44 -6.00
C LEU A 8 5.99 18.63 -4.73
N ALA A 9 5.00 19.07 -3.95
CA ALA A 9 4.43 18.22 -2.92
C ALA A 9 4.10 16.91 -3.65
N PRO A 10 4.62 15.76 -3.20
CA PRO A 10 4.28 14.49 -3.82
C PRO A 10 2.76 14.41 -3.82
N ALA A 11 2.18 14.50 -5.02
CA ALA A 11 0.75 14.69 -5.17
C ALA A 11 0.09 13.45 -4.57
N ALA A 12 -0.61 13.65 -3.45
CA ALA A 12 -1.48 12.63 -2.91
C ALA A 12 -2.38 12.15 -4.05
N LEU A 13 -2.36 10.84 -4.30
CA LEU A 13 -2.99 10.26 -5.47
C LEU A 13 -4.47 10.62 -5.46
N ARG A 14 -4.94 11.22 -6.55
CA ARG A 14 -6.35 11.63 -6.66
C ARG A 14 -7.21 10.39 -6.87
N ARG A 15 -8.48 10.45 -6.48
CA ARG A 15 -9.41 9.31 -6.63
C ARG A 15 -9.44 8.78 -8.06
N GLU A 16 -9.43 9.65 -9.04
CA GLU A 16 -9.53 9.29 -10.45
C GLU A 16 -8.30 8.51 -10.93
N GLU A 17 -7.12 8.81 -10.37
CA GLU A 17 -5.88 8.10 -10.66
C GLU A 17 -5.89 6.69 -10.02
N LEU A 18 -6.56 6.54 -8.86
CA LEU A 18 -6.76 5.24 -8.23
C LEU A 18 -7.76 4.39 -9.03
N GLU A 19 -8.88 4.96 -9.46
CA GLU A 19 -9.92 4.29 -10.24
C GLU A 19 -9.42 3.90 -11.65
N ALA A 20 -8.43 4.61 -12.18
CA ALA A 20 -7.73 4.23 -13.40
C ALA A 20 -6.79 3.02 -13.21
N LEU A 21 -6.31 2.78 -11.98
CA LEU A 21 -5.39 1.70 -11.64
C LEU A 21 -6.08 0.46 -11.06
N PHE A 22 -7.21 0.64 -10.38
CA PHE A 22 -7.96 -0.42 -9.70
C PHE A 22 -9.43 -0.37 -10.07
N LEU A 23 -9.97 -1.50 -10.50
CA LEU A 23 -11.40 -1.67 -10.71
C LEU A 23 -12.13 -1.70 -9.35
N PRO A 24 -13.44 -1.39 -9.28
CA PRO A 24 -14.21 -1.50 -8.05
C PRO A 24 -14.12 -2.89 -7.38
N TYR A 25 -14.00 -3.94 -8.19
CA TYR A 25 -13.80 -5.31 -7.71
C TYR A 25 -12.44 -5.50 -7.01
N ASP A 26 -11.39 -4.83 -7.47
CA ASP A 26 -10.04 -4.90 -6.91
C ASP A 26 -10.00 -4.28 -5.52
N LEU A 27 -10.63 -3.12 -5.36
CA LEU A 27 -10.82 -2.46 -4.07
C LEU A 27 -11.60 -3.36 -3.10
N LYS A 28 -12.62 -4.07 -3.61
CA LYS A 28 -13.37 -5.04 -2.80
C LYS A 28 -12.49 -6.21 -2.33
N ARG A 29 -11.63 -6.74 -3.19
CA ARG A 29 -10.67 -7.80 -2.83
C ARG A 29 -9.72 -7.34 -1.72
N LEU A 30 -9.17 -6.13 -1.83
CA LEU A 30 -8.31 -5.54 -0.78
C LEU A 30 -9.07 -5.37 0.54
N GLU A 31 -10.32 -4.90 0.48
CA GLU A 31 -11.17 -4.75 1.66
C GLU A 31 -11.45 -6.10 2.33
N MET A 32 -11.81 -7.13 1.54
CA MET A 32 -12.05 -8.48 2.06
C MET A 32 -10.80 -9.06 2.72
N TYR A 33 -9.62 -8.86 2.12
CA TYR A 33 -8.36 -9.31 2.72
C TYR A 33 -8.05 -8.56 4.01
N SER A 34 -8.25 -7.24 4.03
CA SER A 34 -8.07 -6.41 5.23
C SER A 34 -8.93 -6.88 6.41
N ARG A 35 -10.10 -7.48 6.11
CA ARG A 35 -11.03 -8.08 7.09
C ARG A 35 -10.75 -9.56 7.40
N ASN A 36 -9.64 -10.12 6.89
CA ASN A 36 -9.27 -11.54 7.01
C ASN A 36 -10.33 -12.52 6.46
N MET A 37 -11.13 -12.10 5.47
CA MET A 37 -12.19 -12.94 4.88
C MET A 37 -11.70 -13.76 3.68
N VAL A 38 -10.52 -13.44 3.15
CA VAL A 38 -9.91 -14.08 1.98
C VAL A 38 -8.42 -14.24 2.21
N ASP A 39 -7.81 -15.15 1.45
CA ASP A 39 -6.37 -15.39 1.49
C ASP A 39 -5.57 -14.32 0.71
N TYR A 40 -4.29 -14.16 1.06
CA TYR A 40 -3.42 -13.14 0.47
C TYR A 40 -3.16 -13.35 -1.03
N HIS A 41 -3.21 -14.58 -1.54
CA HIS A 41 -3.03 -14.85 -2.97
C HIS A 41 -4.06 -14.10 -3.84
N LEU A 42 -5.25 -13.79 -3.31
CA LEU A 42 -6.31 -13.09 -4.02
C LEU A 42 -5.97 -11.62 -4.33
N ILE A 43 -4.97 -11.05 -3.64
CA ILE A 43 -4.58 -9.65 -3.80
C ILE A 43 -3.17 -9.46 -4.39
N MET A 44 -2.43 -10.55 -4.65
CA MET A 44 -1.03 -10.51 -5.06
C MET A 44 -0.79 -9.76 -6.37
N ASP A 45 -1.76 -9.76 -7.28
CA ASP A 45 -1.73 -9.03 -8.55
C ASP A 45 -1.70 -7.50 -8.36
N MET A 46 -2.27 -7.00 -7.26
CA MET A 46 -2.34 -5.57 -6.94
C MET A 46 -1.11 -5.05 -6.19
N ILE A 47 -0.35 -5.93 -5.54
CA ILE A 47 0.77 -5.57 -4.65
C ILE A 47 1.87 -4.79 -5.37
N PRO A 48 2.28 -5.12 -6.61
CA PRO A 48 3.28 -4.33 -7.32
C PRO A 48 2.84 -2.88 -7.53
N ALA A 49 1.55 -2.65 -7.83
CA ALA A 49 1.01 -1.29 -8.01
C ALA A 49 0.99 -0.53 -6.68
N ILE A 50 0.47 -1.15 -5.61
CA ILE A 50 0.45 -0.56 -4.26
C ILE A 50 1.86 -0.20 -3.78
N SER A 51 2.83 -1.08 -4.04
CA SER A 51 4.23 -0.87 -3.65
C SER A 51 4.83 0.33 -4.36
N ARG A 52 4.60 0.46 -5.68
CA ARG A 52 5.04 1.63 -6.44
C ARG A 52 4.45 2.92 -5.88
N MET A 53 3.15 2.94 -5.63
CA MET A 53 2.47 4.13 -5.08
C MET A 53 3.02 4.52 -3.70
N TYR A 54 3.33 3.53 -2.85
CA TYR A 54 3.95 3.77 -1.55
C TYR A 54 5.34 4.40 -1.69
N PHE A 55 6.24 3.80 -2.47
CA PHE A 55 7.63 4.28 -2.61
C PHE A 55 7.75 5.57 -3.43
N LEU A 56 6.75 5.91 -4.24
CA LEU A 56 6.62 7.21 -4.91
C LEU A 56 5.94 8.28 -4.05
N ASN A 57 5.64 7.97 -2.78
CA ASN A 57 4.98 8.86 -1.83
C ASN A 57 3.61 9.37 -2.32
N GLN A 58 2.90 8.57 -3.12
CA GLN A 58 1.59 8.90 -3.66
C GLN A 58 0.45 8.51 -2.68
N LEU A 59 0.74 7.67 -1.69
CA LEU A 59 -0.21 7.26 -0.64
C LEU A 59 -0.27 8.26 0.55
N GLY A 60 0.16 9.51 0.34
CA GLY A 60 0.13 10.56 1.37
C GLY A 60 1.01 10.24 2.58
N ASP A 61 0.48 10.48 3.78
CA ASP A 61 1.18 10.29 5.06
C ASP A 61 1.16 8.84 5.58
N LEU A 62 0.93 7.86 4.70
CA LEU A 62 0.96 6.45 5.09
C LEU A 62 2.38 6.08 5.54
N ALA A 63 2.60 5.96 6.85
CA ALA A 63 3.88 5.55 7.41
C ALA A 63 3.90 4.04 7.69
N LEU A 64 4.88 3.34 7.13
CA LEU A 64 5.18 1.94 7.45
C LEU A 64 6.47 1.84 8.27
N SER A 65 6.55 0.86 9.17
CA SER A 65 7.83 0.57 9.84
C SER A 65 8.88 0.07 8.84
N ALA A 66 10.15 0.01 9.25
CA ALA A 66 11.22 -0.53 8.41
C ALA A 66 10.91 -1.96 7.94
N ALA A 67 10.46 -2.83 8.84
CA ALA A 67 10.06 -4.20 8.51
C ALA A 67 8.85 -4.26 7.55
N GLN A 68 7.85 -3.39 7.75
CA GLN A 68 6.70 -3.32 6.86
C GLN A 68 7.08 -2.84 5.45
N SER A 69 7.96 -1.84 5.37
CA SER A 69 8.47 -1.32 4.10
C SER A 69 9.33 -2.36 3.38
N ALA A 70 10.21 -3.06 4.09
CA ALA A 70 11.03 -4.14 3.54
C ALA A 70 10.17 -5.29 3.01
N LEU A 71 9.12 -5.68 3.76
CA LEU A 71 8.17 -6.69 3.34
C LEU A 71 7.41 -6.29 2.07
N LEU A 72 6.88 -5.06 2.02
CA LEU A 72 6.17 -4.53 0.84
C LEU A 72 7.09 -4.46 -0.39
N LEU A 73 8.34 -4.00 -0.20
CA LEU A 73 9.36 -3.96 -1.24
C LEU A 73 9.69 -5.37 -1.76
N GLY A 74 9.90 -6.31 -0.84
CA GLY A 74 10.26 -7.69 -1.14
C GLY A 74 9.21 -8.42 -1.96
N VAL A 75 7.95 -8.37 -1.50
CA VAL A 75 6.84 -9.03 -2.19
C VAL A 75 6.47 -8.29 -3.48
N GLY A 76 6.39 -6.95 -3.43
CA GLY A 76 5.81 -6.17 -4.51
C GLY A 76 6.75 -5.81 -5.65
N LEU A 77 7.99 -5.40 -5.34
CA LEU A 77 8.95 -4.91 -6.36
C LEU A 77 10.09 -5.90 -6.62
N GLN A 78 10.45 -6.73 -5.64
CA GLN A 78 11.49 -7.76 -5.81
C GLN A 78 10.90 -9.14 -6.16
N HIS A 79 9.58 -9.30 -6.09
CA HIS A 79 8.86 -10.55 -6.36
C HIS A 79 9.40 -11.76 -5.57
N LYS A 80 9.87 -11.53 -4.34
CA LYS A 80 10.35 -12.58 -3.45
C LYS A 80 9.20 -13.36 -2.82
N SER A 81 9.43 -14.64 -2.56
CA SER A 81 8.48 -15.44 -1.78
C SER A 81 8.50 -15.05 -0.30
N VAL A 82 7.44 -15.37 0.42
CA VAL A 82 7.38 -15.13 1.87
C VAL A 82 8.46 -15.93 2.60
N ASP A 83 8.78 -17.15 2.16
CA ASP A 83 9.85 -17.97 2.74
C ASP A 83 11.24 -17.35 2.58
N GLN A 84 11.49 -16.62 1.48
CA GLN A 84 12.74 -15.88 1.29
C GLN A 84 12.79 -14.68 2.25
N LEU A 85 11.69 -13.95 2.37
CA LEU A 85 11.58 -12.79 3.25
C LEU A 85 11.62 -13.17 4.73
N GLU A 86 11.18 -14.38 5.08
CA GLU A 86 11.30 -14.93 6.44
C GLU A 86 12.76 -14.95 6.91
N LYS A 87 13.67 -15.36 6.02
CA LYS A 87 15.10 -15.44 6.29
C LYS A 87 15.78 -14.08 6.28
N GLU A 88 15.33 -13.15 5.43
CA GLU A 88 15.94 -11.82 5.30
C GLU A 88 15.49 -10.85 6.39
N ILE A 89 14.21 -10.92 6.78
CA ILE A 89 13.62 -10.06 7.81
C ILE A 89 13.78 -10.69 9.20
N GLU A 90 14.20 -11.96 9.28
CA GLU A 90 14.40 -12.73 10.51
C GLU A 90 13.12 -12.78 11.38
N LEU A 91 11.96 -12.87 10.74
CA LEU A 91 10.66 -12.96 11.39
C LEU A 91 9.88 -14.17 10.88
N PRO A 92 9.18 -14.93 11.75
CA PRO A 92 8.39 -16.08 11.33
C PRO A 92 7.34 -15.73 10.28
N ALA A 93 7.07 -16.63 9.33
CA ALA A 93 6.12 -16.40 8.24
C ALA A 93 4.73 -15.92 8.72
N GLY A 94 4.22 -16.47 9.83
CA GLY A 94 2.95 -16.03 10.41
C GLY A 94 2.96 -14.56 10.86
N GLN A 95 4.09 -14.07 11.39
CA GLN A 95 4.25 -12.67 11.76
C GLN A 95 4.38 -11.78 10.53
N LEU A 96 5.07 -12.22 9.48
CA LEU A 96 5.12 -11.52 8.19
C LEU A 96 3.74 -11.36 7.58
N MET A 97 2.92 -12.42 7.56
CA MET A 97 1.54 -12.33 7.09
C MET A 97 0.69 -11.37 7.93
N GLY A 98 0.88 -11.36 9.26
CA GLY A 98 0.25 -10.38 10.15
C GLY A 98 0.66 -8.94 9.83
N LEU A 99 1.94 -8.70 9.54
CA LEU A 99 2.45 -7.39 9.11
C LEU A 99 1.89 -7.01 7.74
N PHE A 100 1.82 -7.95 6.81
CA PHE A 100 1.25 -7.76 5.47
C PHE A 100 -0.21 -7.33 5.55
N ASN A 101 -1.02 -8.00 6.36
CA ASN A 101 -2.41 -7.61 6.60
C ASN A 101 -2.53 -6.20 7.19
N ARG A 102 -1.66 -5.84 8.14
CA ARG A 102 -1.61 -4.47 8.70
C ARG A 102 -1.24 -3.42 7.65
N ILE A 103 -0.37 -3.74 6.70
CA ILE A 103 -0.03 -2.85 5.58
C ILE A 103 -1.28 -2.61 4.73
N ILE A 104 -1.96 -3.68 4.29
CA ILE A 104 -3.17 -3.55 3.46
C ILE A 104 -4.28 -2.80 4.19
N ARG A 105 -4.49 -3.04 5.48
CA ARG A 105 -5.44 -2.27 6.30
C ARG A 105 -5.12 -0.77 6.32
N LYS A 106 -3.83 -0.39 6.34
CA LYS A 106 -3.43 1.02 6.25
C LYS A 106 -3.72 1.57 4.85
N VAL A 107 -3.40 0.81 3.80
CA VAL A 107 -3.62 1.19 2.39
C VAL A 107 -5.10 1.44 2.10
N VAL A 108 -5.99 0.55 2.54
CA VAL A 108 -7.45 0.69 2.36
C VAL A 108 -8.01 1.89 3.14
N LYS A 109 -7.34 2.30 4.23
CA LYS A 109 -7.74 3.45 5.04
C LYS A 109 -7.14 4.78 4.58
N VAL A 110 -6.28 4.79 3.57
CA VAL A 110 -5.71 6.04 3.04
C VAL A 110 -6.87 6.90 2.55
N PRO A 111 -7.05 8.10 3.11
CA PRO A 111 -8.05 9.00 2.60
C PRO A 111 -7.63 9.45 1.20
N LEU A 112 -8.49 9.23 0.22
CA LEU A 112 -8.26 9.71 -1.13
C LEU A 112 -8.49 11.22 -1.13
N ALA A 113 -7.55 11.95 -1.72
CA ALA A 113 -7.70 13.37 -1.90
C ALA A 113 -8.74 13.61 -3.00
N GLU A 114 -10.00 13.76 -2.62
CA GLU A 114 -10.99 14.43 -3.46
C GLU A 114 -10.84 15.93 -3.21
N GLY A 115 -10.12 16.63 -4.09
CA GLY A 115 -10.19 18.10 -4.16
C GLY A 115 -10.04 18.86 -2.83
N GLY A 116 -9.23 18.38 -1.88
CA GLY A 116 -9.00 19.06 -0.61
C GLY A 116 -9.97 18.71 0.54
N VAL A 117 -10.78 17.65 0.44
CA VAL A 117 -11.57 17.13 1.56
C VAL A 117 -11.24 15.66 1.80
N VAL A 118 -10.75 15.38 3.00
CA VAL A 118 -10.34 14.06 3.46
C VAL A 118 -11.61 13.25 3.77
N VAL A 119 -12.07 12.41 2.84
CA VAL A 119 -13.23 11.53 3.06
C VAL A 119 -12.75 10.16 3.50
N HIS A 120 -13.19 9.73 4.68
CA HIS A 120 -13.02 8.35 5.13
C HIS A 120 -13.92 7.44 4.31
N LEU A 121 -13.36 6.33 3.80
CA LEU A 121 -14.16 5.22 3.26
C LEU A 121 -14.86 4.57 4.46
N GLU A 122 -16.10 4.99 4.72
CA GLU A 122 -17.06 4.27 5.58
C GLU A 122 -17.67 3.08 4.84
#